data_AF-A0A084ZU06-F1
#
_entry.id   AF-A0A084ZU06-F1
#
_cell.length_a   1.000
_cell.length_b   1.000
_cell.length_c   1.000
_cell.angle_alpha   90.00
_cell.angle_beta   90.00
_cell.angle_gamma   90.00
#
_symmetry.space_group_name_H-M   'P 1'
#
loop_
_entity.id
_entity.type
_entity.pdbx_description
1 polymer ?
#
loop_
_entity_poly.entity_id
_entity_poly.type
_entity_poly.pdbx_seq_one_letter_code
_entity_poly.pdbx_strand_id
1 'polypeptide(L)' 'MSLQGLRFTLDIDAQMPETFAVVRFRLTQALSTPFTLEAEVASNRFRQAADALLEKTAVLTVWQGMTALRRVSGVVA' A
#
# COMPACT_ATOMS: atom_id res chain seq x y z
N MET A 1 -5.08 -15.57 -15.35
CA MET A 1 -5.61 -14.34 -14.73
C MET A 1 -6.00 -13.37 -15.84
N SER A 2 -7.18 -12.74 -15.78
CA SER A 2 -7.58 -11.78 -16.81
C SER A 2 -6.62 -10.58 -16.83
N LEU A 3 -6.13 -10.21 -18.02
CA LEU A 3 -5.24 -9.06 -18.23
C LEU A 3 -5.94 -7.70 -17.98
N GLN A 4 -7.25 -7.71 -17.67
CA GLN A 4 -8.06 -6.50 -17.54
C GLN A 4 -8.37 -6.14 -16.07
N GLY A 5 -8.14 -7.05 -15.13
CA GLY A 5 -8.41 -6.80 -13.71
C GLY A 5 -7.39 -5.86 -13.06
N LEU A 6 -7.84 -5.04 -12.11
CA LEU A 6 -6.95 -4.26 -11.26
C LEU A 6 -6.38 -5.12 -10.13
N ARG A 7 -5.10 -4.94 -9.82
CA ARG A 7 -4.43 -5.50 -8.64
C ARG A 7 -3.80 -4.36 -7.84
N PHE A 8 -3.74 -4.52 -6.53
CA PHE A 8 -3.18 -3.55 -5.61
C PHE A 8 -2.13 -4.23 -4.75
N THR A 9 -0.97 -3.59 -4.58
CA THR A 9 0.08 -4.04 -3.66
C THR A 9 0.46 -2.90 -2.74
N LEU A 10 0.81 -3.23 -1.50
CA LEU A 10 1.37 -2.30 -0.54
C LEU A 10 2.71 -2.87 -0.03
N ASP A 11 3.79 -2.20 -0.39
CA ASP A 11 5.13 -2.51 0.09
C ASP A 11 5.50 -1.52 1.19
N ILE A 12 6.04 -2.03 2.31
CA ILE A 12 6.47 -1.22 3.45
C ILE A 12 7.94 -1.52 3.72
N ASP A 13 8.76 -0.49 3.90
CA ASP A 13 10.19 -0.64 4.17
C ASP A 13 10.43 -1.57 5.37
N ALA A 14 11.48 -2.40 5.24
CA ALA A 14 11.86 -3.42 6.23
C ALA A 14 10.81 -4.54 6.47
N GLN A 15 9.77 -4.62 5.65
CA GLN A 15 8.86 -5.78 5.62
C GLN A 15 9.17 -6.68 4.42
N MET A 16 8.86 -7.96 4.55
CA MET A 16 8.99 -8.87 3.40
C MET A 16 7.96 -8.51 2.33
N PRO A 17 8.27 -8.67 1.03
CA PRO A 17 7.30 -8.48 -0.04
C PRO A 17 6.04 -9.32 0.20
N GLU A 18 4.88 -8.81 -0.23
CA GLU A 18 3.58 -9.49 -0.12
C GLU A 18 3.16 -9.86 1.32
N THR A 19 3.80 -9.27 2.34
CA THR A 19 3.37 -9.43 3.75
C THR A 19 1.94 -8.95 3.98
N PHE A 20 1.50 -7.97 3.20
CA PHE A 20 0.18 -7.36 3.29
C PHE A 20 -0.61 -7.54 2.00
N ALA A 21 -1.79 -8.14 2.12
CA ALA A 21 -2.81 -8.10 1.09
C ALA A 21 -3.69 -6.86 1.29
N VAL A 22 -3.82 -6.03 0.25
CA VAL A 22 -4.67 -4.83 0.30
C VAL A 22 -6.14 -5.25 0.19
N VAL A 23 -6.93 -4.97 1.23
CA VAL A 23 -8.37 -5.24 1.26
C VAL A 23 -9.14 -4.04 0.73
N ARG A 24 -8.77 -2.84 1.18
CA ARG A 24 -9.39 -1.57 0.81
C ARG A 24 -8.38 -0.44 0.96
N PHE A 25 -8.53 0.61 0.15
CA PHE A 25 -7.79 1.85 0.38
C PHE A 25 -8.61 3.07 -0.05
N ARG A 26 -8.28 4.22 0.52
CA ARG A 26 -8.81 5.53 0.14
C ARG A 26 -7.69 6.55 0.10
N LEU A 27 -7.54 7.21 -1.04
CA LEU A 27 -6.57 8.29 -1.23
C LEU A 27 -7.29 9.64 -1.30
N THR A 28 -7.05 10.50 -0.33
CA THR A 28 -7.53 11.89 -0.32
C THR A 28 -6.35 12.82 -0.56
N GLN A 29 -6.44 13.68 -1.59
CA GLN A 29 -5.37 14.61 -1.95
C GLN A 29 -5.93 15.87 -2.59
N ALA A 30 -5.24 16.99 -2.40
CA ALA A 30 -5.49 18.24 -3.09
C ALA A 30 -4.17 18.99 -3.33
N LEU A 31 -4.18 19.97 -4.24
CA LEU A 31 -3.01 20.82 -4.49
C LEU A 31 -2.65 21.61 -3.22
N SER A 32 -1.35 21.73 -2.96
CA SER A 32 -0.80 22.47 -1.81
C SER A 32 -1.22 21.94 -0.43
N THR A 33 -1.65 20.68 -0.33
CA THR A 33 -1.94 20.01 0.94
C THR A 33 -1.28 18.63 0.98
N PRO A 34 -0.78 18.17 2.13
CA PRO A 34 -0.39 16.77 2.30
C PRO A 34 -1.55 15.84 1.97
N PHE A 35 -1.27 14.71 1.32
CA PHE A 35 -2.28 13.69 1.06
C PHE A 35 -2.44 12.78 2.28
N THR A 36 -3.56 12.05 2.32
CA THR A 36 -3.77 10.94 3.24
C THR A 36 -4.11 9.69 2.44
N LEU A 37 -3.41 8.60 2.73
CA LEU A 37 -3.71 7.27 2.23
C LEU A 37 -4.14 6.39 3.40
N GLU A 38 -5.42 6.08 3.46
CA GLU A 38 -5.96 5.06 4.37
C GLU A 38 -5.88 3.71 3.67
N ALA A 39 -5.25 2.72 4.28
CA ALA A 39 -5.14 1.37 3.75
C ALA A 39 -5.55 0.33 4.81
N GLU A 40 -6.53 -0.49 4.47
CA GLU A 40 -6.91 -1.68 5.24
C GLU A 40 -6.22 -2.89 4.61
N VAL A 41 -5.45 -3.60 5.43
CA VAL A 41 -4.63 -4.73 4.98
C VAL A 41 -4.86 -5.97 5.82
N ALA A 42 -4.79 -7.12 5.17
CA ALA A 42 -4.74 -8.42 5.82
C ALA A 42 -3.30 -8.95 5.75
N SER A 43 -2.86 -9.66 6.79
CA SER A 43 -1.57 -10.35 6.80
C SER A 43 -1.75 -11.75 7.39
N ASN A 44 -0.99 -12.72 6.86
CA ASN A 44 -0.88 -14.05 7.45
C ASN A 44 0.15 -14.11 8.58
N ARG A 45 0.86 -12.99 8.86
CA ARG A 45 1.78 -12.88 9.99
C ARG A 45 1.05 -12.41 11.23
N PHE A 46 1.19 -13.18 12.29
CA PHE A 46 0.70 -12.81 13.62
C PHE A 46 1.64 -11.74 14.24
N ARG A 47 1.07 -10.72 14.90
CA ARG A 47 1.80 -9.70 15.71
C ARG A 47 2.84 -8.87 14.95
N GLN A 48 2.49 -8.26 13.83
CA GLN A 48 3.23 -7.07 13.38
C GLN A 48 2.91 -5.94 14.36
N ALA A 49 3.83 -5.69 15.29
CA ALA A 49 3.68 -4.60 16.25
C ALA A 49 3.78 -3.26 15.51
N ALA A 50 3.08 -2.23 16.00
CA ALA A 50 2.95 -0.95 15.30
C ALA A 50 4.32 -0.27 15.08
N ASP A 51 5.25 -0.44 16.02
CA ASP A 51 6.64 0.02 15.94
C ASP A 51 7.42 -0.53 14.74
N ALA A 52 7.08 -1.72 14.24
CA ALA A 52 7.68 -2.28 13.03
C ALA A 52 7.21 -1.60 11.73
N LEU A 53 6.13 -0.82 11.80
CA LEU A 53 5.47 -0.20 10.64
C LEU A 53 5.52 1.33 10.66
N LEU A 54 5.49 1.95 11.85
CA LEU A 54 5.56 3.40 12.01
C LEU A 54 6.85 3.98 11.42
N GLU A 55 6.73 5.17 10.84
CA GLU A 55 7.83 5.94 10.24
C GLU A 55 8.56 5.22 9.10
N LYS A 56 7.98 4.15 8.55
CA LYS A 56 8.48 3.45 7.36
C LYS A 56 7.89 4.05 6.10
N THR A 57 8.66 4.07 5.02
CA THR A 57 8.12 4.37 3.70
C THR A 57 7.15 3.27 3.32
N ALA A 58 5.98 3.66 2.82
CA ALA A 58 5.00 2.76 2.26
C ALA A 58 4.67 3.16 0.83
N VAL A 59 4.55 2.17 -0.04
CA VAL A 59 4.31 2.34 -1.47
C VAL A 59 3.10 1.51 -1.88
N LEU A 60 1.98 2.19 -2.15
CA LEU A 60 0.82 1.57 -2.79
C LEU A 60 1.00 1.62 -4.31
N THR A 61 0.91 0.48 -4.98
CA THR A 61 0.92 0.41 -6.44
C THR A 61 -0.40 -0.16 -6.97
N VAL A 62 -1.01 0.56 -7.93
CA VAL A 62 -2.17 0.11 -8.71
C VAL A 62 -1.66 -0.47 -10.01
N TRP A 63 -2.06 -1.71 -10.30
CA TRP A 63 -1.61 -2.47 -11.46
C TRP A 63 -2.78 -2.85 -12.36
N GLN A 64 -2.52 -2.96 -13.66
CA GLN A 64 -3.38 -3.65 -14.62
C GLN A 64 -2.51 -4.63 -15.43
N GLY A 65 -2.75 -5.93 -15.25
CA GLY A 65 -1.81 -6.95 -15.72
C GLY A 65 -0.41 -6.76 -15.10
N MET A 66 0.60 -6.59 -15.95
CA MET A 66 2.01 -6.37 -15.54
C MET A 66 2.41 -4.88 -15.49
N THR A 67 1.53 -3.98 -15.91
CA THR A 67 1.82 -2.54 -15.99
C THR A 67 1.40 -1.84 -14.69
N ALA A 68 2.32 -1.12 -14.07
CA ALA A 68 2.01 -0.21 -12.98
C ALA A 68 1.32 1.04 -13.54
N LEU A 69 0.07 1.29 -13.14
CA LEU A 69 -0.71 2.45 -13.58
C LEU A 69 -0.48 3.66 -12.68
N ARG A 70 -0.32 3.44 -11.37
CA ARG A 70 -0.10 4.51 -10.40
C ARG A 70 0.68 4.00 -9.21
N ARG A 71 1.57 4.85 -8.69
CA ARG A 71 2.27 4.66 -7.43
C ARG A 71 1.99 5.82 -6.48
N VAL A 72 1.74 5.52 -5.22
CA VAL A 72 1.62 6.51 -4.14
C VAL A 72 2.66 6.13 -3.09
N SER A 73 3.63 7.01 -2.88
CA SER A 73 4.71 6.82 -1.90
C SER A 73 4.52 7.82 -0.77
N GLY A 74 4.52 7.34 0.47
CA GLY A 74 4.40 8.16 1.67
C GLY A 74 5.07 7.49 2.86
N VAL A 75 4.84 8.02 4.05
CA VAL A 75 5.33 7.47 5.32
C VAL A 75 4.14 7.02 6.15
N VAL A 76 4.26 5.89 6.83
CA VAL A 76 3.26 5.41 7.80
C VAL A 76 3.33 6.29 9.04
N ALA A 77 2.21 6.92 9.38
CA ALA A 77 2.04 7.81 10.54
C ALA A 77 1.30 7.12 11.69
#